data_AF-H9F5S2-F1
#
_entry.id   AF-H9F5S2-F1
#
_cell.length_a   1.000
_cell.length_b   1.000
_cell.length_c   1.000
_cell.angle_alpha   90.00
_cell.angle_beta   90.00
_cell.angle_gamma   90.00
#
_symmetry.space_group_name_H-M   'P 1'
#
loop_
_entity.id
_entity.type
_entity.pdbx_description
1 polymer ?
#
loop_
_entity_poly.entity_id
_entity_poly.type
_entity_poly.pdbx_seq_one_letter_code
_entity_poly.pdbx_strand_id
1 'polypeptide(L)'
;RGVLLHSSRQGVFVKRLCQGRVFCSGNAVVCKGRPNKLERDEVVQVFDTSQFFRELQQFYNSQGRLPDGRVVLCFGEEFPDMAPLRSKLILVQIEQLYVRQLAEEAGKSCGAGSVMQAPEEPPPDHVFRMFPDICASHQRPFFRENQQITV
;
A
#
# COMPACT_ATOMS: atom_id res chain seq x y z
N ARG A 1 24.76 9.58 8.68
CA ARG A 1 23.89 8.78 9.58
C ARG A 1 22.52 8.66 8.92
N GLY A 2 21.91 7.47 8.90
CA GLY A 2 20.61 7.20 8.25
C GLY A 2 19.48 6.96 9.24
N VAL A 3 18.70 5.89 9.03
CA VAL A 3 17.69 5.37 9.97
C VAL A 3 18.08 3.94 10.32
N LEU A 4 18.01 3.56 11.60
CA LEU A 4 18.11 2.17 12.03
C LEU A 4 16.71 1.56 12.10
N LEU A 5 16.60 0.29 11.70
CA LEU A 5 15.39 -0.50 11.76
C LEU A 5 15.71 -1.85 12.41
N HIS A 6 14.90 -2.25 13.39
CA HIS A 6 15.01 -3.51 14.11
C HIS A 6 13.68 -4.27 13.99
N SER A 7 13.74 -5.49 13.49
CA SER A 7 12.59 -6.36 13.24
C SER A 7 12.68 -7.57 14.17
N SER A 8 11.66 -7.80 14.99
CA SER A 8 11.60 -8.89 15.97
C SER A 8 10.22 -9.55 15.99
N ARG A 9 10.05 -10.58 16.83
CA ARG A 9 8.74 -11.24 17.08
C ARG A 9 7.70 -10.31 17.74
N GLN A 10 8.12 -9.17 18.30
CA GLN A 10 7.23 -8.16 18.89
C GLN A 10 6.76 -7.15 17.83
N GLY A 11 7.50 -7.02 16.73
CA GLY A 11 7.16 -6.16 15.60
C GLY A 11 8.38 -5.40 15.06
N VAL A 12 8.17 -4.15 14.64
CA VAL A 12 9.19 -3.31 13.99
C VAL A 12 9.43 -2.03 14.78
N PHE A 13 10.70 -1.76 15.07
CA PHE A 13 11.19 -0.59 15.79
C PHE A 13 12.13 0.22 14.90
N VAL A 14 12.07 1.55 15.01
CA VAL A 14 12.82 2.48 14.17
C VAL A 14 13.51 3.53 15.05
N LYS A 15 14.77 3.86 14.74
CA LYS A 15 15.54 4.95 15.38
C LYS A 15 16.15 5.87 14.32
N ARG A 16 15.70 7.13 14.28
CA ARG A 16 16.14 8.13 13.29
C ARG A 16 17.47 8.76 13.71
N LEU A 17 18.53 8.61 12.90
CA LEU A 17 19.86 9.16 13.20
C LEU A 17 20.27 10.34 12.27
N CYS A 18 19.61 10.46 11.11
CA CYS A 18 19.82 11.50 10.11
C CYS A 18 19.40 12.90 10.59
N GLN A 19 19.84 13.94 9.88
CA GLN A 19 19.41 15.33 10.12
C GLN A 19 18.02 15.59 9.52
N GLY A 20 17.78 15.14 8.28
CA GLY A 20 16.48 15.25 7.60
C GLY A 20 15.33 14.70 8.44
N ARG A 21 14.13 15.24 8.23
CA ARG A 21 12.90 14.75 8.85
C ARG A 21 12.59 13.35 8.32
N VAL A 22 12.03 12.49 9.16
CA VAL A 22 11.44 11.21 8.76
C VAL A 22 10.09 11.10 9.44
N PHE A 23 9.08 10.69 8.69
CA PHE A 23 7.71 10.51 9.15
C PHE A 23 7.29 9.04 8.92
N CYS A 24 6.33 8.54 9.69
CA CYS A 24 5.93 7.13 9.64
C CYS A 24 4.40 6.90 9.58
N SER A 25 4.04 5.72 9.08
CA SER A 25 2.77 5.05 9.36
C SER A 25 3.00 3.58 9.69
N GLY A 26 2.04 2.96 10.36
CA GLY A 26 2.05 1.56 10.80
C GLY A 26 0.95 1.29 11.82
N ASN A 27 0.73 0.04 12.23
CA ASN A 27 -0.42 -0.29 13.09
C ASN A 27 -0.28 0.26 14.52
N ALA A 28 0.94 0.34 15.06
CA ALA A 28 1.26 0.83 16.41
C ALA A 28 1.43 2.36 16.49
N VAL A 29 1.34 3.08 15.36
CA VAL A 29 1.54 4.54 15.32
C VAL A 29 0.27 5.25 15.81
N VAL A 30 0.42 6.09 16.83
CA VAL A 30 -0.69 6.67 17.63
C VAL A 30 -1.72 7.42 16.77
N CYS A 31 -1.28 8.28 15.85
CA CYS A 31 -2.16 9.15 15.05
C CYS A 31 -2.18 8.74 13.57
N LYS A 32 -2.84 7.62 13.25
CA LYS A 32 -2.94 7.06 11.88
C LYS A 32 -3.45 8.03 10.79
N GLY A 33 -4.07 9.16 11.16
CA GLY A 33 -4.59 10.19 10.24
C GLY A 33 -3.95 11.58 10.37
N ARG A 34 -2.76 11.71 10.96
CA ARG A 34 -1.98 12.97 11.03
C ARG A 34 -0.48 12.69 10.79
N PRO A 35 0.35 13.68 10.43
CA PRO A 35 1.77 13.46 10.24
C PRO A 35 2.48 12.95 11.51
N ASN A 36 3.08 11.76 11.46
CA ASN A 36 3.79 11.17 12.61
C ASN A 36 5.31 11.31 12.42
N LYS A 37 5.86 12.44 12.85
CA LYS A 37 7.31 12.71 12.80
C LYS A 37 8.06 11.81 13.80
N LEU A 38 9.14 11.19 13.33
CA LEU A 38 10.10 10.50 14.20
C LEU A 38 11.09 11.51 14.76
N GLU A 39 11.22 11.58 16.08
CA GLU A 39 12.27 12.37 16.72
C GLU A 39 13.64 11.71 16.62
N ARG A 40 14.68 12.51 16.87
CA ARG A 40 16.06 12.12 16.57
C ARG A 40 16.66 11.37 17.74
N ASP A 41 17.31 10.26 17.41
CA ASP A 41 17.95 9.33 18.36
C ASP A 41 16.97 8.69 19.39
N GLU A 42 15.66 8.85 19.24
CA GLU A 42 14.62 8.08 19.94
C GLU A 42 14.30 6.75 19.24
N VAL A 43 13.86 5.75 20.00
CA VAL A 43 13.40 4.44 19.47
C VAL A 43 11.88 4.40 19.51
N VAL A 44 11.25 4.26 18.35
CA VAL A 44 9.79 4.23 18.19
C VAL A 44 9.35 2.87 17.66
N GLN A 45 8.36 2.24 18.30
CA GLN A 45 7.68 1.08 17.72
C GLN A 45 6.70 1.55 16.65
N VAL A 46 6.88 1.09 15.42
CA VAL A 46 6.02 1.43 14.27
C VAL A 46 5.09 0.29 13.89
N PHE A 47 5.40 -0.94 14.31
CA PHE A 47 4.53 -2.11 14.16
C PHE A 47 4.48 -2.94 15.46
N ASP A 48 3.28 -3.31 15.90
CA ASP A 48 3.02 -4.32 16.95
C ASP A 48 2.44 -5.58 16.31
N THR A 49 3.21 -6.67 16.39
CA THR A 49 2.79 -8.01 15.95
C THR A 49 1.56 -8.49 16.70
N SER A 50 1.47 -8.17 17.99
CA SER A 50 0.37 -8.58 18.88
C SER A 50 -0.93 -7.92 18.46
N GLN A 51 -0.89 -6.63 18.12
CA GLN A 51 -2.01 -5.89 17.54
C GLN A 51 -2.45 -6.47 16.20
N PHE A 52 -1.52 -6.76 15.29
CA PHE A 52 -1.85 -7.38 14.01
C PHE A 52 -2.59 -8.71 14.19
N PHE A 53 -2.14 -9.58 15.11
CA PHE A 53 -2.85 -10.83 15.40
C PHE A 53 -4.24 -10.63 16.02
N ARG A 54 -4.44 -9.63 16.90
CA ARG A 54 -5.77 -9.27 17.43
C ARG A 54 -6.71 -8.78 16.33
N GLU A 55 -6.24 -7.88 15.46
CA GLU A 55 -7.00 -7.36 14.32
C GLU A 55 -7.31 -8.49 13.31
N LEU A 56 -6.38 -9.43 13.08
CA LEU A 56 -6.59 -10.60 12.20
C LEU A 56 -7.59 -11.62 12.79
N GLN A 57 -7.60 -11.82 14.10
CA GLN A 57 -8.60 -12.67 14.76
C GLN A 57 -10.00 -12.04 14.68
N GLN A 58 -10.10 -10.71 14.81
CA GLN A 58 -11.37 -9.99 14.62
C GLN A 58 -11.87 -10.08 13.17
N PHE A 59 -10.98 -9.97 12.18
CA PHE A 59 -11.30 -10.17 10.76
C PHE A 59 -12.06 -11.48 10.51
N TYR A 60 -11.51 -12.61 10.98
CA TYR A 60 -12.16 -13.92 10.84
C TYR A 60 -13.48 -14.06 11.65
N ASN A 61 -13.55 -13.46 12.83
CA ASN A 61 -14.70 -13.62 13.73
C ASN A 61 -15.92 -12.77 13.35
N SER A 62 -15.76 -11.63 12.66
CA SER A 62 -16.82 -10.63 12.54
C SER A 62 -16.90 -9.88 11.19
N GLN A 63 -16.35 -10.46 10.11
CA GLN A 63 -16.21 -9.79 8.81
C GLN A 63 -15.57 -8.39 8.94
N GLY A 64 -14.54 -8.28 9.77
CA GLY A 64 -13.78 -7.05 9.95
C GLY A 64 -13.02 -6.64 8.67
N ARG A 65 -12.32 -5.51 8.72
CA ARG A 65 -11.33 -5.17 7.68
C ARG A 65 -10.06 -6.00 7.90
N LEU A 66 -9.49 -6.56 6.84
CA LEU A 66 -8.18 -7.21 6.87
C LEU A 66 -7.12 -6.21 7.42
N PRO A 67 -6.32 -6.59 8.44
CA PRO A 67 -5.31 -5.70 9.00
C PRO A 67 -4.18 -5.40 8.00
N ASP A 68 -3.65 -4.17 8.06
CA ASP A 68 -2.55 -3.74 7.22
C ASP A 68 -1.20 -4.07 7.89
N GLY A 69 -0.42 -4.94 7.26
CA GLY A 69 0.90 -5.35 7.73
C GLY A 69 2.02 -4.33 7.44
N ARG A 70 1.72 -3.24 6.71
CA ARG A 70 2.72 -2.32 6.19
C ARG A 70 3.07 -1.20 7.18
N VAL A 71 4.36 -0.97 7.30
CA VAL A 71 4.95 0.28 7.78
C VAL A 71 5.41 1.08 6.56
N VAL A 72 5.23 2.39 6.57
CA VAL A 72 5.81 3.28 5.55
C VAL A 72 6.60 4.37 6.24
N LEU A 73 7.83 4.61 5.77
CA LEU A 73 8.66 5.75 6.15
C LEU A 73 8.75 6.74 4.99
N CYS A 74 8.50 8.02 5.25
CA CYS A 74 8.66 9.12 4.30
C CYS A 74 9.79 10.05 4.77
N PHE A 75 10.66 10.48 3.84
CA PHE A 75 11.86 11.27 4.18
C PHE A 75 11.75 12.71 3.64
N GLY A 76 12.11 13.68 4.47
CA GLY A 76 12.06 15.12 4.17
C GLY A 76 10.65 15.73 4.28
N GLU A 77 9.69 15.11 3.61
CA GLU A 77 8.29 15.51 3.53
C GLU A 77 7.44 15.01 4.70
N GLU A 78 6.27 15.63 4.89
CA GLU A 78 5.31 15.23 5.93
C GLU A 78 4.44 14.06 5.48
N PHE A 79 4.08 13.18 6.41
CA PHE A 79 3.34 11.95 6.10
C PHE A 79 2.69 11.31 7.34
N PRO A 80 1.46 10.77 7.27
CA PRO A 80 0.48 10.98 6.20
C PRO A 80 -0.01 12.43 6.14
N ASP A 81 -0.24 12.94 4.94
CA ASP A 81 -0.79 14.26 4.62
C ASP A 81 -1.78 14.16 3.44
N MET A 82 -2.19 15.29 2.85
CA MET A 82 -3.11 15.31 1.70
C MET A 82 -2.42 15.07 0.34
N ALA A 83 -1.10 14.93 0.29
CA ALA A 83 -0.37 14.75 -0.96
C ALA A 83 -0.42 13.28 -1.43
N PRO A 84 -0.67 12.99 -2.71
CA PRO A 84 -0.66 11.62 -3.23
C PRO A 84 0.69 10.92 -2.99
N LEU A 85 0.68 9.63 -2.64
CA LEU A 85 1.91 8.85 -2.42
C LEU A 85 2.90 8.96 -3.60
N ARG A 86 2.37 9.02 -4.84
CA ARG A 86 3.14 9.15 -6.09
C ARG A 86 3.89 10.48 -6.29
N SER A 87 3.63 11.51 -5.47
CA SER A 87 4.39 12.78 -5.49
C SER A 87 5.41 12.88 -4.37
N LYS A 88 5.49 11.89 -3.48
CA LYS A 88 6.53 11.82 -2.44
C LYS A 88 7.85 11.40 -3.07
N LEU A 89 8.93 12.10 -2.73
CA LEU A 89 10.27 11.92 -3.29
C LEU A 89 10.92 10.62 -2.83
N ILE A 90 10.75 10.27 -1.55
CA ILE A 90 11.35 9.07 -0.94
C ILE A 90 10.35 8.44 0.03
N LEU A 91 9.80 7.30 -0.37
CA LEU A 91 9.01 6.40 0.46
C LEU A 91 9.73 5.05 0.60
N VAL A 92 9.70 4.48 1.81
CA VAL A 92 10.21 3.13 2.10
C VAL A 92 9.08 2.33 2.77
N GLN A 93 8.53 1.35 2.05
CA GLN A 93 7.60 0.37 2.62
C GLN A 93 8.39 -0.75 3.31
N ILE A 94 7.96 -1.14 4.51
CA ILE A 94 8.49 -2.26 5.27
C ILE A 94 7.33 -3.19 5.67
N GLU A 95 7.53 -4.48 5.48
CA GLU A 95 6.64 -5.55 5.93
C GLU A 95 7.48 -6.67 6.55
N GLN A 96 6.94 -7.36 7.56
CA GLN A 96 7.52 -8.62 8.01
C GLN A 96 6.95 -9.75 7.15
N LEU A 97 7.80 -10.62 6.59
CA LEU A 97 7.38 -11.61 5.59
C LEU A 97 6.22 -12.51 6.06
N TYR A 98 6.26 -12.98 7.31
CA TYR A 98 5.19 -13.81 7.87
C TYR A 98 3.86 -13.05 8.06
N VAL A 99 3.92 -11.75 8.39
CA VAL A 99 2.73 -10.87 8.50
C VAL A 99 2.07 -10.72 7.12
N ARG A 100 2.89 -10.46 6.10
CA ARG A 100 2.41 -10.36 4.71
C ARG A 100 1.79 -11.67 4.23
N GLN A 101 2.45 -12.81 4.45
CA GLN A 101 1.91 -14.13 4.10
C GLN A 101 0.56 -14.40 4.77
N LEU A 102 0.44 -14.11 6.08
CA LEU A 102 -0.83 -14.27 6.81
C LEU A 102 -1.94 -13.37 6.25
N ALA A 103 -1.63 -12.13 5.85
CA ALA A 103 -2.60 -11.23 5.22
C ALA A 103 -2.99 -11.69 3.81
N GLU A 104 -2.04 -12.22 3.02
CA GLU A 104 -2.29 -12.76 1.69
C GLU A 104 -3.20 -14.00 1.72
N GLU A 105 -2.97 -14.96 2.63
CA GLU A 105 -3.87 -16.13 2.78
C GLU A 105 -5.25 -15.74 3.33
N ALA A 106 -5.31 -14.84 4.32
CA ALA A 106 -6.57 -14.33 4.85
C ALA A 106 -7.40 -13.63 3.75
N GLY A 107 -6.77 -12.81 2.90
CA GLY A 107 -7.42 -12.17 1.75
C GLY A 107 -8.01 -13.16 0.74
N LYS A 108 -7.31 -14.28 0.45
CA LYS A 108 -7.83 -15.33 -0.45
C LYS A 108 -9.09 -15.99 0.10
N SER A 109 -9.13 -16.26 1.41
CA SER A 109 -10.25 -16.95 2.07
C SER A 109 -11.60 -16.24 1.89
N CYS A 110 -11.60 -14.91 1.86
CA CYS A 110 -12.81 -14.10 1.60
C CYS A 110 -13.11 -13.86 0.11
N GLY A 111 -12.13 -14.03 -0.78
CA GLY A 111 -12.34 -13.83 -2.23
C GLY A 111 -13.20 -14.92 -2.90
N ALA A 112 -13.30 -16.10 -2.30
CA ALA A 112 -14.05 -17.23 -2.86
C ALA A 112 -15.57 -17.18 -2.56
N GLY A 113 -16.05 -16.25 -1.75
CA GLY A 113 -17.41 -16.25 -1.21
C GLY A 113 -18.51 -15.60 -2.06
N SER A 114 -18.23 -15.18 -3.30
CA SER A 114 -19.13 -14.28 -4.05
C SER A 114 -19.31 -14.59 -5.54
N VAL A 115 -19.56 -15.85 -5.90
CA VAL A 115 -20.25 -16.19 -7.16
C VAL A 115 -21.31 -17.26 -6.88
N MET A 116 -22.57 -16.84 -6.74
CA MET A 116 -23.71 -17.76 -6.65
C MET A 116 -24.91 -17.18 -7.40
N GLN A 117 -24.86 -17.28 -8.73
CA GLN A 117 -26.05 -17.37 -9.58
C GLN A 117 -25.92 -18.61 -10.47
N ALA A 118 -27.04 -19.29 -10.70
CA ALA A 118 -27.15 -20.56 -11.42
C ALA A 118 -27.37 -20.31 -12.93
N PRO A 119 -27.30 -21.35 -13.80
CA PRO A 119 -27.21 -21.15 -15.25
C PRO A 119 -28.55 -20.97 -15.96
N GLU A 120 -28.53 -20.28 -17.11
CA GLU A 120 -29.61 -20.22 -18.10
C GLU A 120 -29.00 -20.14 -19.52
N GLU A 121 -29.61 -20.83 -20.51
CA GLU A 121 -29.06 -21.04 -21.87
C GLU A 121 -30.13 -21.68 -22.80
N PRO A 122 -30.18 -21.44 -24.13
CA PRO A 122 -29.91 -20.20 -24.88
C PRO A 122 -31.24 -19.44 -25.20
N PRO A 123 -32.00 -19.57 -26.32
CA PRO A 123 -31.78 -20.14 -27.67
C PRO A 123 -31.39 -19.02 -28.71
N PRO A 124 -31.81 -18.95 -30.01
CA PRO A 124 -30.80 -18.71 -31.06
C PRO A 124 -31.03 -17.51 -32.02
N ASP A 125 -29.98 -17.26 -32.83
CA ASP A 125 -29.94 -16.50 -34.10
C ASP A 125 -30.34 -15.01 -34.12
N HIS A 126 -29.47 -14.19 -34.71
CA HIS A 126 -29.77 -13.41 -35.92
C HIS A 126 -28.51 -12.70 -36.45
N VAL A 127 -27.96 -13.22 -37.55
CA VAL A 127 -26.90 -12.55 -38.33
C VAL A 127 -27.47 -11.29 -38.99
N PHE A 128 -26.80 -10.13 -38.89
CA PHE A 128 -26.46 -9.21 -40.01
C PHE A 128 -25.78 -7.90 -39.55
N ARG A 129 -25.13 -7.19 -40.50
CA ARG A 129 -24.40 -5.90 -40.36
C ARG A 129 -23.11 -6.03 -39.54
N MET A 130 -21.92 -6.23 -40.12
CA MET A 130 -21.22 -5.64 -41.29
C MET A 130 -20.79 -4.17 -41.15
N PHE A 131 -19.48 -4.00 -41.28
CA PHE A 131 -18.62 -2.80 -41.44
C PHE A 131 -18.22 -1.98 -40.19
N PRO A 132 -16.95 -1.48 -40.14
CA PRO A 132 -16.41 -0.73 -39.02
C PRO A 132 -16.40 0.79 -39.28
N ASP A 133 -16.66 1.58 -38.24
CA ASP A 133 -16.50 3.04 -38.28
C ASP A 133 -15.25 3.52 -37.53
N ILE A 134 -14.64 4.58 -38.07
CA ILE A 134 -13.34 5.09 -37.65
C ILE A 134 -13.54 6.27 -36.68
N CYS A 135 -13.00 6.18 -35.47
CA CYS A 135 -12.89 7.33 -34.55
C CYS A 135 -11.44 7.55 -34.13
N ALA A 136 -10.71 8.30 -34.96
CA ALA A 136 -9.31 8.65 -34.74
C ALA A 136 -9.17 10.05 -34.11
N SER A 137 -9.28 10.15 -32.79
CA SER A 137 -8.81 11.33 -32.04
C SER A 137 -8.61 11.05 -30.55
N HIS A 138 -7.34 11.00 -30.12
CA HIS A 138 -6.79 11.54 -28.86
C HIS A 138 -5.35 11.02 -28.70
N GLN A 139 -4.39 11.72 -29.31
CA GLN A 139 -2.98 11.39 -29.21
C GLN A 139 -2.46 11.65 -27.79
N ARG A 140 -1.75 10.68 -27.21
CA ARG A 140 -0.94 10.92 -26.00
C ARG A 140 0.32 11.69 -26.42
N PRO A 141 0.68 12.82 -25.79
CA PRO A 141 1.97 13.43 -26.02
C PRO A 141 3.08 12.50 -25.50
N PHE A 142 3.95 12.03 -26.39
CA PHE A 142 5.18 11.33 -26.02
C PHE A 142 6.08 12.30 -25.24
N PHE A 143 6.57 11.89 -24.08
CA PHE A 143 7.68 12.59 -23.44
C PHE A 143 8.94 12.35 -24.29
N ARG A 144 9.53 13.41 -24.84
CA ARG A 144 10.60 13.30 -25.84
C ARG A 144 11.97 13.20 -25.17
N GLU A 145 12.76 12.27 -25.67
CA GLU A 145 14.08 11.94 -25.17
C GLU A 145 15.15 13.01 -25.47
N ASN A 146 16.13 13.15 -24.57
CA ASN A 146 17.48 13.73 -24.71
C ASN A 146 17.65 14.98 -25.61
N GLN A 147 17.92 16.12 -24.99
CA GLN A 147 18.68 17.21 -25.63
C GLN A 147 20.09 17.25 -25.03
N GLN A 148 21.10 17.29 -25.90
CA GLN A 148 22.51 17.37 -25.52
C GLN A 148 22.88 18.82 -25.13
N ILE A 149 23.72 18.97 -24.12
CA ILE A 149 24.29 20.26 -23.74
C ILE A 149 25.49 20.52 -24.66
N THR A 150 25.45 21.61 -25.42
CA THR A 150 26.60 22.13 -26.17
C THR A 150 27.54 22.88 -25.23
N VAL A 151 28.84 22.88 -25.56
CA VAL A 151 29.95 23.46 -24.77
C VAL A 151 29.83 24.97 -24.60
#